data_AF-B9THL8-F1
#
_entry.id   AF-B9THL8-F1
#
_cell.length_a   1.000
_cell.length_b   1.000
_cell.length_c   1.000
_cell.angle_alpha   90.00
_cell.angle_beta   90.00
_cell.angle_gamma   90.00
#
_symmetry.space_group_name_H-M   'P 1'
#
loop_
_entity.id
_entity.type
_entity.pdbx_description
1 polymer ?
#
loop_
_entity_poly.entity_id
_entity_poly.type
_entity_poly.pdbx_seq_one_letter_code
_entity_poly.pdbx_strand_id
1 'polypeptide(L)'
;MICCYLFVEYVRPQSLIPAINFLPWAMIFILLSFIGLWTDPKVRRVSDPANKWMVAYFIVILISSWLAYRPDVSFQKLDSFYLWLIIYFLIINIVNTKERFFIFLGIFVIATFKISLSLALKWAKRGFSFTTWGLQGPPGFFTNSGELAIQMLVFFPIGYALAMSLKPYVSRWMYLTFLAMPTTAAMVVIGSSSRGGQLGLAVQLLLMFWRKLYKPKVLISTAIIAFALFSLLPDEQKQRFSSAGNDTTSQQRLLYWRHGMDMIKENP
;
A
#
# COMPACT_ATOMS: atom_id res chain seq x y z
N MET A 1 -8.46 11.97 -16.34
CA MET A 1 -9.39 10.94 -15.81
C MET A 1 -8.67 9.93 -14.93
N ILE A 2 -7.57 9.31 -15.38
CA ILE A 2 -6.85 8.31 -14.55
C ILE A 2 -6.34 8.88 -13.22
N CYS A 3 -5.91 10.14 -13.21
CA CYS A 3 -5.55 10.86 -11.99
C CYS A 3 -6.74 11.10 -11.05
N CYS A 4 -7.94 11.34 -11.60
CA CYS A 4 -9.17 11.51 -10.81
C CYS A 4 -9.58 10.18 -10.19
N TYR A 5 -9.44 9.08 -10.93
CA TYR A 5 -9.60 7.72 -10.38
C TYR A 5 -8.65 7.51 -9.20
N LEU A 6 -7.34 7.77 -9.36
CA LEU A 6 -6.36 7.63 -8.29
C LEU A 6 -6.75 8.46 -7.04
N PHE A 7 -7.12 9.73 -7.24
CA PHE A 7 -7.53 10.60 -6.15
C PHE A 7 -8.78 10.08 -5.43
N VAL A 8 -9.82 9.69 -6.16
CA VAL A 8 -11.06 9.17 -5.59
C VAL A 8 -10.83 7.87 -4.83
N GLU A 9 -9.98 6.99 -5.35
CA GLU A 9 -9.73 5.68 -4.74
C GLU A 9 -8.88 5.80 -3.46
N TYR A 10 -7.90 6.72 -3.46
CA TYR A 10 -7.03 6.92 -2.30
C TYR A 10 -7.67 7.80 -1.23
N VAL A 11 -8.20 8.96 -1.62
CA VAL A 11 -8.72 9.95 -0.67
C VAL A 11 -10.16 9.63 -0.25
N ARG A 12 -10.93 9.02 -1.15
CA ARG A 12 -12.35 8.70 -1.01
C ARG A 12 -13.19 9.86 -0.47
N PRO A 13 -13.19 11.02 -1.13
CA PRO A 13 -14.00 12.16 -0.71
C PRO A 13 -15.49 11.80 -0.59
N GLN A 14 -16.00 10.88 -1.43
CA GLN A 14 -17.36 10.35 -1.36
C GLN A 14 -17.69 9.63 -0.05
N SER A 15 -16.68 9.08 0.63
CA SER A 15 -16.86 8.47 1.95
C SER A 15 -16.81 9.49 3.09
N LEU A 16 -16.35 10.72 2.82
CA LEU A 16 -16.23 11.80 3.81
C LEU A 16 -17.36 12.83 3.69
N ILE A 17 -17.87 13.04 2.47
CA ILE A 17 -18.87 14.05 2.13
C ILE A 17 -20.07 13.32 1.51
N PRO A 18 -21.12 13.01 2.29
CA PRO A 18 -22.27 12.25 1.80
C PRO A 18 -22.96 12.87 0.58
N ALA A 19 -22.95 14.20 0.48
CA ALA A 19 -23.57 14.95 -0.62
C ALA A 19 -23.02 14.60 -2.01
N ILE A 20 -21.78 14.11 -2.10
CA ILE A 20 -21.19 13.67 -3.38
C ILE A 20 -21.27 12.15 -3.55
N ASN A 21 -21.83 11.38 -2.61
CA ASN A 21 -21.93 9.92 -2.70
C ASN A 21 -23.17 9.46 -3.49
N PHE A 22 -23.42 10.05 -4.66
CA PHE A 22 -24.59 9.73 -5.51
C PHE A 22 -24.20 8.99 -6.80
N LEU A 23 -22.90 8.91 -7.12
CA LEU A 23 -22.38 8.22 -8.30
C LEU A 23 -21.19 7.32 -7.95
N PRO A 24 -20.98 6.22 -8.69
CA PRO A 24 -19.80 5.37 -8.55
C PRO A 24 -18.58 6.02 -9.22
N TRP A 25 -18.08 7.12 -8.63
CA TRP A 25 -17.04 7.98 -9.22
C TRP A 25 -15.80 7.25 -9.71
N ALA A 26 -15.30 6.28 -8.93
CA ALA A 26 -14.12 5.50 -9.31
C ALA A 26 -14.35 4.76 -10.64
N MET A 27 -15.49 4.09 -10.78
CA MET A 27 -15.87 3.38 -12.01
C MET A 27 -16.07 4.35 -13.18
N ILE A 28 -16.72 5.50 -12.95
CA ILE A 28 -16.88 6.54 -13.97
C ILE A 28 -15.52 7.02 -14.47
N PHE A 29 -14.57 7.30 -13.57
CA PHE A 29 -13.24 7.75 -13.97
C PHE A 29 -12.44 6.66 -14.67
N ILE A 30 -12.62 5.38 -14.34
CA ILE A 30 -12.04 4.25 -15.11
C ILE A 30 -12.62 4.24 -16.53
N LEU A 31 -13.95 4.29 -16.67
CA LEU A 31 -14.63 4.28 -17.98
C LEU A 31 -14.21 5.47 -18.85
N LEU A 32 -14.17 6.68 -18.28
CA LEU A 32 -13.71 7.87 -18.99
C LEU A 32 -12.22 7.80 -19.33
N SER A 33 -11.40 7.14 -18.50
CA SER A 33 -9.99 6.88 -18.83
C SER A 33 -9.85 5.89 -19.97
N PHE A 34 -10.72 4.88 -20.02
CA PHE A 34 -10.77 3.92 -21.12
C PHE A 34 -11.17 4.60 -22.43
N ILE A 35 -12.20 5.45 -22.43
CA ILE A 35 -12.56 6.29 -23.59
C ILE A 35 -11.37 7.17 -24.00
N GLY A 36 -10.66 7.74 -23.03
CA GLY A 36 -9.45 8.54 -23.23
C GLY A 36 -8.32 7.84 -23.97
N LEU A 37 -8.23 6.49 -23.91
CA LEU A 37 -7.23 5.75 -24.68
C LEU A 37 -7.41 5.89 -26.20
N TRP A 38 -8.65 6.08 -26.66
CA TRP A 38 -8.99 6.15 -28.08
C TRP A 38 -9.00 7.58 -28.62
N THR A 39 -9.14 8.57 -27.74
CA THR A 39 -9.28 9.98 -28.14
C THR A 39 -8.01 10.80 -27.97
N ASP A 40 -7.07 10.37 -27.13
CA ASP A 40 -5.82 11.09 -26.89
C ASP A 40 -4.71 10.62 -27.86
N PRO A 41 -4.27 11.46 -28.81
CA PRO A 41 -3.25 11.08 -29.80
C PRO A 41 -1.86 10.88 -29.18
N LYS A 42 -1.66 11.28 -27.91
CA LYS A 42 -0.39 11.06 -27.19
C LYS A 42 -0.34 9.70 -26.50
N VAL A 43 -1.46 8.96 -26.43
CA VAL A 43 -1.47 7.59 -25.91
C VAL A 43 -0.65 6.71 -26.83
N ARG A 44 0.24 5.91 -26.25
CA ARG A 44 1.13 5.00 -26.97
C ARG A 44 1.10 3.66 -26.27
N ARG A 45 1.05 2.59 -27.06
CA ARG A 45 1.14 1.24 -26.54
C ARG A 45 2.52 1.03 -25.92
N VAL A 46 2.55 0.78 -24.62
CA VAL A 46 3.79 0.44 -23.92
C VAL A 46 4.08 -1.04 -24.10
N SER A 47 5.29 -1.36 -24.57
CA SER A 47 5.77 -2.73 -24.67
C SER A 47 6.79 -2.98 -23.56
N ASP A 48 6.41 -3.77 -22.57
CA ASP A 48 7.27 -4.17 -21.46
C ASP A 48 7.10 -5.67 -21.19
N PRO A 49 8.16 -6.43 -20.85
CA PRO A 49 8.04 -7.84 -20.49
C PRO A 49 7.03 -8.10 -19.37
N ALA A 50 6.90 -7.21 -18.38
CA ALA A 50 5.92 -7.33 -17.31
C ALA A 50 4.48 -7.37 -17.83
N ASN A 51 4.16 -6.64 -18.91
CA ASN A 51 2.85 -6.68 -19.55
C ASN A 51 2.50 -8.10 -20.02
N LYS A 52 3.49 -8.81 -20.60
CA LYS A 52 3.31 -10.19 -21.06
C LYS A 52 3.08 -11.13 -19.87
N TRP A 53 3.86 -10.96 -18.79
CA TRP A 53 3.69 -11.76 -17.58
C TRP A 53 2.36 -11.51 -16.87
N MET A 54 1.85 -10.27 -16.86
CA MET A 54 0.54 -9.97 -16.30
C MET A 54 -0.60 -10.63 -17.09
N VAL A 55 -0.52 -10.63 -18.41
CA VAL A 55 -1.50 -11.35 -19.26
C VAL A 55 -1.37 -12.85 -19.10
N ALA A 56 -0.14 -13.39 -19.08
CA ALA A 56 0.10 -14.81 -18.84
C ALA A 56 -0.46 -15.25 -17.48
N TYR A 57 -0.24 -14.46 -16.43
CA TYR A 57 -0.79 -14.74 -15.10
C TYR A 57 -2.31 -14.66 -15.09
N PHE A 58 -2.92 -13.73 -15.83
CA PHE A 58 -4.37 -13.69 -15.99
C PHE A 58 -4.92 -14.95 -16.68
N ILE A 59 -4.23 -15.44 -17.71
CA ILE A 59 -4.60 -16.70 -18.38
C ILE A 59 -4.50 -17.86 -17.40
N VAL A 60 -3.46 -17.91 -16.57
CA VAL A 60 -3.34 -18.93 -15.50
C VAL A 60 -4.52 -18.84 -14.53
N ILE A 61 -4.96 -17.65 -14.13
CA ILE A 61 -6.15 -17.46 -13.29
C ILE A 61 -7.40 -18.00 -14.00
N LEU A 62 -7.61 -17.70 -15.29
CA LEU A 62 -8.77 -18.20 -16.03
C LEU A 62 -8.78 -19.73 -16.13
N ILE A 63 -7.62 -20.34 -16.41
CA ILE A 63 -7.47 -21.80 -16.43
C ILE A 63 -7.75 -22.37 -15.04
N SER A 64 -7.19 -21.76 -13.99
CA SER A 64 -7.42 -22.19 -12.61
C SER A 64 -8.89 -22.03 -12.20
N SER A 65 -9.60 -21.00 -12.67
CA SER A 65 -11.03 -20.82 -12.41
C SER A 65 -11.88 -21.85 -13.14
N TRP A 66 -11.50 -22.20 -14.36
CA TRP A 66 -12.18 -23.24 -15.13
C TRP A 66 -11.98 -24.64 -14.55
N LEU A 67 -10.76 -24.95 -14.08
CA LEU A 67 -10.41 -26.22 -13.45
C LEU A 67 -10.71 -26.27 -11.94
N ALA A 68 -11.26 -25.21 -11.36
CA ALA A 68 -11.56 -25.17 -9.92
C ALA A 68 -12.61 -26.22 -9.55
N TYR A 69 -12.54 -26.74 -8.31
CA TYR A 69 -13.57 -27.62 -7.75
C TYR A 69 -14.99 -27.00 -7.80
N ARG A 70 -15.08 -25.67 -7.69
CA ARG A 70 -16.31 -24.88 -7.87
C ARG A 70 -16.07 -23.72 -8.85
N PRO A 71 -16.19 -23.96 -10.17
CA PRO A 71 -15.96 -22.94 -11.18
C PRO A 71 -16.90 -21.75 -11.03
N ASP A 72 -18.18 -21.99 -10.71
CA ASP A 72 -19.21 -20.97 -10.47
C ASP A 72 -18.75 -19.90 -9.46
N VAL A 73 -18.22 -20.35 -8.32
CA VAL A 73 -17.72 -19.46 -7.27
C VAL A 73 -16.43 -18.77 -7.70
N SER A 74 -15.54 -19.48 -8.39
CA SER A 74 -14.28 -18.92 -8.86
C SER A 74 -14.49 -17.79 -9.87
N PHE A 75 -15.40 -17.99 -10.85
CA PHE A 75 -15.74 -16.98 -11.84
C PHE A 75 -16.37 -15.72 -11.23
N GLN A 76 -17.18 -15.86 -10.17
CA GLN A 76 -17.74 -14.73 -9.42
C GLN A 76 -16.69 -13.87 -8.70
N LYS A 77 -15.44 -14.35 -8.55
CA LYS A 77 -14.34 -13.65 -7.89
C LYS A 77 -13.30 -13.09 -8.85
N LEU A 78 -13.50 -13.20 -10.15
CA LEU A 78 -12.54 -12.69 -11.14
C LEU A 78 -12.35 -11.16 -11.06
N ASP A 79 -13.38 -10.44 -10.60
CA ASP A 79 -13.35 -8.98 -10.38
C ASP A 79 -12.23 -8.54 -9.44
N SER A 80 -11.88 -9.41 -8.49
CA SER A 80 -10.78 -9.21 -7.55
C SER A 80 -9.41 -9.14 -8.23
N PHE A 81 -9.29 -9.59 -9.48
CA PHE A 81 -8.05 -9.53 -10.27
C PHE A 81 -8.18 -8.72 -11.56
N TYR A 82 -9.20 -8.95 -12.40
CA TYR A 82 -9.25 -8.31 -13.73
C TYR A 82 -9.36 -6.78 -13.63
N LEU A 83 -9.95 -6.25 -12.56
CA LEU A 83 -10.00 -4.79 -12.35
C LEU A 83 -8.60 -4.21 -12.21
N TRP A 84 -7.72 -4.85 -11.43
CA TRP A 84 -6.32 -4.44 -11.32
C TRP A 84 -5.57 -4.53 -12.65
N LEU A 85 -5.85 -5.57 -13.43
CA LEU A 85 -5.28 -5.74 -14.77
C LEU A 85 -5.70 -4.59 -15.71
N ILE A 86 -6.98 -4.23 -15.72
CA ILE A 86 -7.52 -3.10 -16.52
C ILE A 86 -6.88 -1.79 -16.07
N ILE A 87 -6.88 -1.51 -14.76
CA ILE A 87 -6.31 -0.28 -14.20
C ILE A 87 -4.81 -0.18 -14.51
N TYR A 88 -4.08 -1.28 -14.40
CA TYR A 88 -2.66 -1.34 -14.77
C TYR A 88 -2.45 -0.92 -16.22
N PHE A 89 -3.16 -1.54 -17.17
CA PHE A 89 -3.03 -1.21 -18.59
C PHE A 89 -3.47 0.22 -18.90
N LEU A 90 -4.48 0.75 -18.20
CA LEU A 90 -4.86 2.15 -18.32
C LEU A 90 -3.73 3.08 -17.87
N ILE A 91 -3.13 2.82 -16.70
CA ILE A 91 -2.05 3.66 -16.17
C ILE A 91 -0.85 3.67 -17.11
N ILE A 92 -0.33 2.51 -17.53
CA ILE A 92 0.90 2.48 -18.34
C ILE A 92 0.71 3.13 -19.72
N ASN A 93 -0.46 2.99 -20.34
CA ASN A 93 -0.71 3.54 -21.67
C ASN A 93 -1.06 5.03 -21.63
N ILE A 94 -1.68 5.52 -20.55
CA ILE A 94 -2.02 6.95 -20.38
C ILE A 94 -0.83 7.74 -19.83
N VAL A 95 -0.15 7.21 -18.81
CA VAL A 95 0.94 7.88 -18.09
C VAL A 95 2.29 7.53 -18.73
N ASN A 96 2.46 7.97 -19.98
CA ASN A 96 3.57 7.59 -20.85
C ASN A 96 4.53 8.75 -21.20
N THR A 97 4.35 9.92 -20.60
CA THR A 97 5.28 11.06 -20.71
C THR A 97 5.80 11.46 -19.34
N LYS A 98 6.94 12.18 -19.31
CA LYS A 98 7.56 12.65 -18.07
C LYS A 98 6.60 13.54 -17.27
N GLU A 99 5.92 14.45 -17.95
CA GLU A 99 4.98 15.40 -17.33
C GLU A 99 3.80 14.66 -16.70
N ARG A 100 3.22 13.71 -17.43
CA ARG A 100 2.12 12.88 -16.91
C ARG A 100 2.54 12.07 -15.71
N PHE A 101 3.74 11.49 -15.77
CA PHE A 101 4.31 10.74 -14.65
C PHE A 101 4.46 11.60 -13.40
N PHE A 102 5.04 12.80 -13.51
CA PHE A 102 5.19 13.69 -12.36
C PHE A 102 3.85 14.18 -11.80
N ILE A 103 2.85 14.46 -12.66
CA ILE A 103 1.50 14.81 -12.21
C ILE A 103 0.87 13.63 -11.45
N PHE A 104 0.94 12.43 -12.01
CA PHE A 104 0.39 11.21 -11.40
C PHE A 104 1.06 10.91 -10.06
N LEU A 105 2.40 10.96 -10.02
CA LEU A 105 3.19 10.78 -8.81
C LEU A 105 2.89 11.86 -7.77
N GLY A 106 2.74 13.12 -8.18
CA GLY A 106 2.38 14.22 -7.29
C GLY A 106 1.04 13.99 -6.60
N ILE A 107 0.02 13.55 -7.36
CA ILE A 107 -1.30 13.21 -6.81
C ILE A 107 -1.20 12.02 -5.86
N PHE A 108 -0.46 10.96 -6.24
CA PHE A 108 -0.20 9.82 -5.36
C PHE A 108 0.44 10.25 -4.03
N VAL A 109 1.48 11.12 -4.09
CA VAL A 109 2.21 11.62 -2.93
C VAL A 109 1.30 12.44 -2.03
N ILE A 110 0.53 13.38 -2.60
CA ILE A 110 -0.37 14.25 -1.83
C ILE A 110 -1.49 13.43 -1.19
N ALA A 111 -2.12 12.52 -1.94
CA ALA A 111 -3.19 11.66 -1.45
C ALA A 111 -2.69 10.76 -0.32
N THR A 112 -1.53 10.11 -0.52
CA THR A 112 -0.95 9.22 0.51
C THR A 112 -0.45 10.00 1.72
N PHE A 113 0.12 11.19 1.54
CA PHE A 113 0.53 12.04 2.66
C PHE A 113 -0.65 12.48 3.51
N LYS A 114 -1.79 12.83 2.90
CA LYS A 114 -3.02 13.14 3.65
C LYS A 114 -3.44 11.95 4.52
N ILE A 115 -3.39 10.73 3.99
CA ILE A 115 -3.69 9.51 4.75
C ILE A 115 -2.68 9.35 5.88
N SER A 116 -1.37 9.33 5.58
CA SER A 116 -0.32 9.08 6.56
C SER A 116 -0.32 10.10 7.69
N LEU A 117 -0.43 11.39 7.36
CA LEU A 117 -0.47 12.49 8.32
C LEU A 117 -1.71 12.39 9.20
N SER A 118 -2.90 12.20 8.62
CA SER A 118 -4.15 12.13 9.40
C SER A 118 -4.17 10.96 10.38
N LEU A 119 -3.64 9.80 9.98
CA LEU A 119 -3.58 8.61 10.84
C LEU A 119 -2.47 8.71 11.89
N ALA A 120 -1.31 9.26 11.53
CA ALA A 120 -0.23 9.53 12.48
C ALA A 120 -0.69 10.51 13.57
N LEU A 121 -1.42 11.58 13.20
CA LEU A 121 -2.00 12.53 14.15
C LEU A 121 -3.07 11.87 15.03
N LYS A 122 -3.96 11.05 14.45
CA LYS A 122 -4.97 10.30 15.23
C LYS A 122 -4.31 9.38 16.25
N TRP A 123 -3.25 8.67 15.87
CA TRP A 123 -2.51 7.78 16.76
C TRP A 123 -1.80 8.55 17.87
N ALA A 124 -1.12 9.65 17.53
CA ALA A 124 -0.45 10.51 18.50
C ALA A 124 -1.43 11.13 19.50
N LYS A 125 -2.59 11.63 19.03
CA LYS A 125 -3.66 12.16 19.90
C LYS A 125 -4.24 11.11 20.86
N ARG A 126 -4.14 9.83 20.51
CA ARG A 126 -4.54 8.69 21.35
C ARG A 126 -3.43 8.24 22.31
N GLY A 127 -2.33 9.00 22.41
CA GLY A 127 -1.17 8.65 23.23
C GLY A 127 -0.43 7.42 22.73
N PHE A 128 -0.43 7.16 21.41
CA PHE A 128 0.18 5.99 20.79
C PHE A 128 -0.40 4.62 21.22
N SER A 129 -1.56 4.61 21.87
CA SER A 129 -2.19 3.38 22.34
C SER A 129 -2.73 2.49 21.22
N PHE A 130 -2.84 1.19 21.50
CA PHE A 130 -3.32 0.18 20.57
C PHE A 130 -4.85 0.23 20.44
N THR A 131 -5.34 -0.07 19.23
CA THR A 131 -6.76 -0.30 18.93
C THR A 131 -6.93 -1.76 18.51
N THR A 132 -8.13 -2.32 18.59
CA THR A 132 -8.44 -3.73 18.27
C THR A 132 -7.69 -4.31 17.06
N TRP A 133 -7.60 -3.57 15.96
CA TRP A 133 -6.94 -4.02 14.72
C TRP A 133 -5.78 -3.12 14.26
N GLY A 134 -5.34 -2.19 15.10
CA GLY A 134 -4.42 -1.11 14.73
C GLY A 134 -5.08 0.02 13.93
N LEU A 135 -4.26 0.93 13.40
CA LEU A 135 -4.73 2.01 12.53
C LEU A 135 -5.35 1.45 11.25
N GLN A 136 -6.52 1.98 10.91
CA GLN A 136 -7.24 1.70 9.66
C GLN A 136 -7.34 3.00 8.86
N GLY A 137 -7.13 2.88 7.56
CA GLY A 137 -7.29 3.97 6.60
C GLY A 137 -8.74 4.25 6.25
N PRO A 138 -8.98 5.07 5.23
CA PRO A 138 -10.32 5.25 4.67
C PRO A 138 -10.94 3.90 4.26
N PRO A 139 -12.29 3.80 4.23
CA PRO A 139 -12.98 2.59 3.74
C PRO A 139 -12.40 2.09 2.42
N GLY A 140 -12.38 0.78 2.15
CA GLY A 140 -11.82 0.19 0.92
C GLY A 140 -10.46 -0.45 1.13
N PHE A 141 -9.53 -0.26 0.18
CA PHE A 141 -8.20 -0.91 0.18
C PHE A 141 -7.34 -0.61 1.40
N PHE A 142 -7.65 0.43 2.17
CA PHE A 142 -6.85 0.80 3.34
C PHE A 142 -7.57 0.52 4.66
N THR A 143 -8.77 -0.08 4.62
CA THR A 143 -9.45 -0.56 5.84
C THR A 143 -8.63 -1.66 6.50
N ASN A 144 -8.03 -2.55 5.70
CA ASN A 144 -7.13 -3.58 6.21
C ASN A 144 -5.80 -2.93 6.64
N SER A 145 -5.44 -3.10 7.92
CA SER A 145 -4.22 -2.51 8.47
C SER A 145 -2.93 -3.06 7.84
N GLY A 146 -2.96 -4.29 7.32
CA GLY A 146 -1.87 -4.88 6.54
C GLY A 146 -1.69 -4.20 5.19
N GLU A 147 -2.77 -3.99 4.44
CA GLU A 147 -2.74 -3.30 3.14
C GLU A 147 -2.33 -1.83 3.30
N LEU A 148 -2.83 -1.16 4.34
CA LEU A 148 -2.38 0.17 4.72
C LEU A 148 -0.87 0.20 5.01
N ALA A 149 -0.35 -0.78 5.76
CA ALA A 149 1.08 -0.85 6.05
C ALA A 149 1.92 -1.03 4.78
N ILE A 150 1.48 -1.88 3.84
CA ILE A 150 2.14 -2.04 2.54
C ILE A 150 2.15 -0.71 1.77
N GLN A 151 1.03 0.00 1.72
CA GLN A 151 0.96 1.31 1.07
C GLN A 151 1.93 2.32 1.70
N MET A 152 2.05 2.34 3.03
CA MET A 152 3.02 3.20 3.72
C MET A 152 4.47 2.79 3.46
N LEU A 153 4.75 1.49 3.31
CA LEU A 153 6.09 1.00 2.92
C LEU A 153 6.46 1.46 1.52
N VAL A 154 5.53 1.47 0.56
CA VAL A 154 5.74 2.04 -0.78
C VAL A 154 5.95 3.55 -0.71
N PHE A 155 5.17 4.25 0.12
CA PHE A 155 5.21 5.71 0.23
C PHE A 155 6.48 6.23 0.92
N PHE A 156 6.99 5.52 1.92
CA PHE A 156 8.17 5.92 2.70
C PHE A 156 9.40 6.28 1.83
N PRO A 157 9.92 5.40 0.95
CA PRO A 157 11.11 5.69 0.16
C PRO A 157 10.85 6.80 -0.86
N ILE A 158 9.62 6.89 -1.41
CA ILE A 158 9.22 7.96 -2.33
C ILE A 158 9.26 9.31 -1.61
N GLY A 159 8.62 9.42 -0.44
CA GLY A 159 8.62 10.64 0.36
C GLY A 159 10.02 11.03 0.83
N TYR A 160 10.84 10.05 1.22
CA TYR A 160 12.24 10.29 1.59
C TYR A 160 13.07 10.81 0.40
N ALA A 161 12.98 10.15 -0.75
CA ALA A 161 13.68 10.57 -1.96
C ALA A 161 13.26 11.97 -2.40
N LEU A 162 11.96 12.29 -2.33
CA LEU A 162 11.43 13.62 -2.62
C LEU A 162 12.02 14.68 -1.69
N ALA A 163 12.03 14.43 -0.38
CA ALA A 163 12.59 15.34 0.61
C ALA A 163 14.09 15.61 0.38
N MET A 164 14.87 14.57 0.10
CA MET A 164 16.31 14.71 -0.14
C MET A 164 16.60 15.42 -1.47
N SER A 165 15.85 15.12 -2.52
CA SER A 165 16.06 15.69 -3.86
C SER A 165 15.67 17.16 -3.92
N LEU A 166 14.62 17.55 -3.20
CA LEU A 166 14.14 18.94 -3.20
C LEU A 166 14.84 19.83 -2.18
N LYS A 167 15.57 19.28 -1.21
CA LYS A 167 16.25 20.03 -0.15
C LYS A 167 17.01 21.29 -0.64
N PRO A 168 17.80 21.26 -1.73
CA PRO A 168 18.54 22.44 -2.19
C PRO A 168 17.65 23.55 -2.78
N TYR A 169 16.43 23.23 -3.17
CA TYR A 169 15.55 24.08 -3.97
C TYR A 169 14.38 24.67 -3.17
N VAL A 170 14.26 24.34 -1.88
CA VAL A 170 13.08 24.66 -1.08
C VAL A 170 13.46 25.27 0.26
N SER A 171 12.53 26.05 0.82
CA SER A 171 12.72 26.63 2.15
C SER A 171 12.83 25.55 3.23
N ARG A 172 13.43 25.89 4.38
CA ARG A 172 13.52 24.99 5.53
C ARG A 172 12.17 24.42 5.94
N TRP A 173 11.11 25.24 5.94
CA TRP A 173 9.76 24.80 6.31
C TRP A 173 9.18 23.80 5.32
N MET A 174 9.35 24.04 4.02
CA MET A 174 8.89 23.11 2.98
C MET A 174 9.68 21.80 3.01
N TYR A 175 10.99 21.86 3.27
CA TYR A 175 11.80 20.66 3.51
C TYR A 175 11.31 19.87 4.73
N LEU A 176 10.95 20.52 5.84
CA LEU A 176 10.38 19.86 7.01
C LEU A 176 9.03 19.21 6.69
N THR A 177 8.19 19.85 5.86
CA THR A 177 6.94 19.25 5.37
C THR A 177 7.22 17.98 4.55
N PHE A 178 8.20 17.99 3.64
CA PHE A 178 8.58 16.79 2.91
C PHE A 178 9.16 15.71 3.82
N LEU A 179 9.93 16.07 4.84
CA LEU A 179 10.46 15.13 5.82
C LEU A 179 9.35 14.51 6.70
N ALA A 180 8.23 15.21 6.89
CA ALA A 180 7.06 14.66 7.56
C ALA A 180 6.42 13.51 6.78
N MET A 181 6.60 13.43 5.46
CA MET A 181 6.05 12.34 4.63
C MET A 181 6.58 10.95 5.04
N PRO A 182 7.89 10.64 4.94
CA PRO A 182 8.41 9.34 5.39
C PRO A 182 8.23 9.14 6.90
N THR A 183 8.28 10.20 7.69
CA THR A 183 8.10 10.11 9.15
C THR A 183 6.69 9.63 9.50
N THR A 184 5.66 10.27 8.96
CA THR A 184 4.26 9.87 9.21
C THR A 184 3.94 8.51 8.59
N ALA A 185 4.54 8.16 7.45
CA ALA A 185 4.43 6.82 6.88
C ALA A 185 4.95 5.75 7.85
N ALA A 186 6.15 5.93 8.41
CA ALA A 186 6.72 5.00 9.40
C ALA A 186 5.85 4.91 10.67
N MET A 187 5.34 6.05 11.17
CA MET A 187 4.39 6.06 12.30
C MET A 187 3.15 5.22 12.01
N VAL A 188 2.58 5.33 10.81
CA VAL A 188 1.40 4.55 10.43
C VAL A 188 1.72 3.07 10.26
N VAL A 189 2.89 2.70 9.75
CA VAL A 189 3.32 1.28 9.74
C VAL A 189 3.34 0.71 11.16
N ILE A 190 3.93 1.43 12.11
CA ILE A 190 3.98 0.99 13.51
C ILE A 190 2.56 0.92 14.10
N GLY A 191 1.77 1.99 13.94
CA GLY A 191 0.41 2.10 14.47
C GLY A 191 -0.61 1.16 13.80
N SER A 192 -0.34 0.67 12.57
CA SER A 192 -1.16 -0.36 11.91
C SER A 192 -1.16 -1.69 12.66
N SER A 193 -0.16 -1.92 13.53
CA SER A 193 0.04 -3.18 14.25
C SER A 193 0.10 -4.40 13.31
N SER A 194 0.55 -4.19 12.08
CA SER A 194 0.89 -5.25 11.13
C SER A 194 2.34 -5.69 11.36
N ARG A 195 2.51 -6.89 11.94
CA ARG A 195 3.85 -7.49 12.17
C ARG A 195 4.68 -7.57 10.88
N GLY A 196 4.04 -7.97 9.77
CA GLY A 196 4.70 -8.01 8.46
C GLY A 196 5.10 -6.62 7.94
N GLY A 197 4.26 -5.60 8.18
CA GLY A 197 4.58 -4.22 7.84
C GLY A 197 5.76 -3.67 8.64
N GLN A 198 5.79 -3.93 9.95
CA GLN A 198 6.89 -3.51 10.84
C GLN A 198 8.21 -4.19 10.50
N LEU A 199 8.19 -5.50 10.20
CA LEU A 199 9.36 -6.22 9.69
C LEU A 199 9.82 -5.65 8.33
N GLY A 200 8.88 -5.39 7.43
CA GLY A 200 9.15 -4.76 6.14
C GLY A 200 9.83 -3.39 6.31
N LEU A 201 9.37 -2.57 7.26
CA LEU A 201 9.99 -1.28 7.56
C LEU A 201 11.40 -1.45 8.11
N ALA A 202 11.62 -2.41 9.02
CA ALA A 202 12.94 -2.68 9.58
C ALA A 202 13.94 -3.08 8.49
N VAL A 203 13.56 -4.02 7.60
CA VAL A 203 14.38 -4.44 6.46
C VAL A 203 14.61 -3.28 5.50
N GLN A 204 13.58 -2.50 5.18
CA GLN A 204 13.70 -1.35 4.29
C GLN A 204 14.66 -0.29 4.84
N LEU A 205 14.55 0.07 6.12
CA LEU A 205 15.47 1.00 6.77
C LEU A 205 16.90 0.44 6.78
N LEU A 206 17.05 -0.86 7.04
CA LEU A 206 18.35 -1.52 6.97
C LEU A 206 18.95 -1.38 5.58
N LEU A 207 18.23 -1.76 4.52
CA LEU A 207 18.72 -1.68 3.14
C LEU A 207 19.03 -0.24 2.70
N MET A 208 18.15 0.72 3.02
CA MET A 208 18.33 2.13 2.64
C MET A 208 19.52 2.78 3.35
N PHE A 209 19.80 2.39 4.60
CA PHE A 209 20.78 3.06 5.44
C PHE A 209 21.95 2.16 5.87
N TRP A 210 22.10 0.95 5.31
CA TRP A 210 23.08 -0.05 5.77
C TRP A 210 24.48 0.52 5.95
N ARG A 211 25.01 1.26 4.95
CA ARG A 211 26.35 1.91 5.01
C ARG A 211 26.52 2.90 6.18
N LYS A 212 25.43 3.51 6.64
CA LYS A 212 25.43 4.46 7.77
C LYS A 212 25.15 3.75 9.10
N LEU A 213 24.37 2.67 9.08
CA LEU A 213 23.95 1.92 10.26
C LEU A 213 25.12 1.19 10.92
N TYR A 214 26.05 0.58 10.17
CA TYR A 214 27.20 -0.14 10.76
C TYR A 214 28.21 0.71 11.53
N LYS A 215 27.99 2.02 11.65
CA LYS A 215 28.79 2.86 12.55
C LYS A 215 28.39 2.55 14.00
N PRO A 216 29.32 2.21 14.91
CA PRO A 216 28.98 1.83 16.29
C PRO A 216 28.07 2.84 17.01
N LYS A 217 28.32 4.14 16.83
CA LYS A 217 27.49 5.23 17.38
C LYS A 217 26.04 5.17 16.89
N VAL A 218 25.83 4.85 15.61
CA VAL A 218 24.49 4.75 15.02
C VAL A 218 23.78 3.50 15.52
N LEU A 219 24.44 2.34 15.52
CA LEU A 219 23.90 1.10 16.08
C LEU A 219 23.43 1.26 17.53
N ILE A 220 24.27 1.83 18.39
CA ILE A 220 23.93 2.08 19.80
C ILE A 220 22.73 3.02 19.89
N SER A 221 22.71 4.12 19.14
CA SER A 221 21.58 5.05 19.15
C SER A 221 20.28 4.41 18.65
N THR A 222 20.34 3.59 17.59
CA THR A 222 19.19 2.87 17.05
C THR A 222 18.69 1.82 18.02
N ALA A 223 19.59 1.09 18.69
CA ALA A 223 19.22 0.11 19.71
C ALA A 223 18.53 0.77 20.91
N ILE A 224 19.06 1.91 21.40
CA ILE A 224 18.43 2.68 22.48
C ILE A 224 17.04 3.16 22.08
N ILE A 225 16.90 3.74 20.88
CA ILE A 225 15.60 4.21 20.38
C ILE A 225 14.62 3.04 20.21
N ALA A 226 15.07 1.91 19.64
CA ALA A 226 14.24 0.73 19.48
C ALA A 226 13.79 0.16 20.83
N PHE A 227 14.69 0.10 21.81
CA PHE A 227 14.38 -0.34 23.17
C PHE A 227 13.40 0.60 23.87
N ALA A 228 13.59 1.92 23.76
CA ALA A 228 12.68 2.91 24.30
C ALA A 228 11.30 2.81 23.66
N LEU A 229 11.23 2.74 22.33
CA LEU A 229 9.99 2.55 21.58
C LEU A 229 9.28 1.26 21.99
N PHE A 230 10.02 0.14 22.08
CA PHE A 230 9.46 -1.16 22.48
C PHE A 230 8.91 -1.13 23.91
N SER A 231 9.62 -0.49 24.84
CA SER A 231 9.21 -0.35 26.23
C SER A 231 7.91 0.45 26.36
N LEU A 232 7.74 1.48 25.51
CA LEU A 232 6.55 2.32 25.43
C LEU A 232 5.40 1.69 24.64
N LEU A 233 5.59 0.55 23.97
CA LEU A 233 4.48 -0.12 23.29
C LEU A 233 3.45 -0.63 24.31
N PRO A 234 2.14 -0.52 24.00
CA PRO A 234 1.09 -1.13 24.80
C PRO A 234 1.29 -2.64 24.97
N ASP A 235 0.88 -3.16 26.12
CA ASP A 235 1.07 -4.58 26.44
C ASP A 235 0.31 -5.49 25.47
N GLU A 236 -0.82 -5.06 24.92
CA GLU A 236 -1.54 -5.80 23.89
C GLU A 236 -0.70 -5.96 22.63
N GLN A 237 0.06 -4.93 22.22
CA GLN A 237 0.96 -5.05 21.07
C GLN A 237 2.12 -5.98 21.37
N LYS A 238 2.71 -5.92 22.57
CA LYS A 238 3.75 -6.87 23.00
C LYS A 238 3.23 -8.30 23.01
N GLN A 239 2.00 -8.51 23.48
CA GLN A 239 1.34 -9.81 23.51
C GLN A 239 1.09 -10.36 22.10
N ARG A 240 0.82 -9.51 21.11
CA ARG A 240 0.72 -9.95 19.69
C ARG A 240 2.05 -10.45 19.13
N PHE A 241 3.19 -9.97 19.64
CA PHE A 241 4.49 -10.53 19.29
C PHE A 241 4.76 -11.84 20.01
N SER A 242 4.45 -11.95 21.31
CA SER A 242 4.70 -13.17 22.08
C SER A 242 3.80 -14.34 21.69
N SER A 243 2.56 -14.06 21.27
CA SER A 243 1.61 -15.08 20.78
C SER A 243 1.82 -15.46 19.31
N ALA A 244 2.83 -14.90 18.64
CA ALA A 244 3.12 -15.21 17.25
C ALA A 244 3.35 -16.71 17.04
N GLY A 245 2.77 -17.26 15.97
CA GLY A 245 2.78 -18.70 15.72
C GLY A 245 1.59 -19.43 16.33
N ASN A 246 1.17 -19.08 17.55
CA ASN A 246 0.04 -19.72 18.23
C ASN A 246 -1.28 -18.94 18.10
N ASP A 247 -1.22 -17.69 17.64
CA ASP A 247 -2.41 -16.88 17.39
C ASP A 247 -3.26 -17.41 16.22
N THR A 248 -4.57 -17.13 16.27
CA THR A 248 -5.55 -17.58 15.27
C THR A 248 -5.14 -17.24 13.84
N THR A 249 -4.54 -16.07 13.60
CA THR A 249 -4.14 -15.66 12.23
C THR A 249 -2.97 -16.51 11.74
N SER A 250 -2.00 -16.80 12.60
CA SER A 250 -0.87 -17.67 12.27
C SER A 250 -1.34 -19.10 11.99
N GLN A 251 -2.19 -19.64 12.86
CA GLN A 251 -2.75 -20.99 12.71
C GLN A 251 -3.61 -21.12 11.45
N GLN A 252 -4.48 -20.15 11.15
CA GLN A 252 -5.29 -20.14 9.93
C GLN A 252 -4.44 -20.14 8.66
N ARG A 253 -3.35 -19.35 8.62
CA ARG A 253 -2.46 -19.33 7.44
C ARG A 253 -1.77 -20.66 7.22
N LEU A 254 -1.25 -21.28 8.28
CA LEU A 254 -0.64 -22.60 8.20
C LEU A 254 -1.66 -23.66 7.79
N LEU A 255 -2.89 -23.57 8.30
CA LEU A 255 -4.00 -24.45 7.95
C LEU A 255 -4.38 -24.32 6.47
N TYR A 256 -4.50 -23.09 5.95
CA TYR A 256 -4.80 -22.86 4.53
C TYR A 256 -3.69 -23.40 3.61
N TRP A 257 -2.42 -23.24 4.01
CA TRP A 257 -1.31 -23.83 3.28
C TRP A 257 -1.35 -25.36 3.29
N ARG A 258 -1.61 -25.98 4.45
CA ARG A 258 -1.75 -27.44 4.55
C ARG A 258 -2.89 -27.94 3.68
N HIS A 259 -4.10 -27.38 3.84
CA HIS A 259 -5.24 -27.77 3.04
C HIS A 259 -5.03 -27.53 1.54
N GLY A 260 -4.38 -26.44 1.15
CA GLY A 260 -4.00 -26.23 -0.24
C GLY A 260 -3.10 -27.34 -0.79
N MET A 261 -2.10 -27.76 -0.01
CA MET A 261 -1.22 -28.88 -0.38
C MET A 261 -1.95 -30.23 -0.40
N ASP A 262 -2.86 -30.46 0.55
CA ASP A 262 -3.66 -31.68 0.62
C ASP A 262 -4.60 -31.78 -0.58
N MET A 263 -5.28 -30.69 -0.94
CA MET A 263 -6.13 -30.62 -2.14
C MET A 263 -5.37 -30.93 -3.43
N ILE A 264 -4.13 -30.42 -3.57
CA ILE A 264 -3.25 -30.72 -4.72
C ILE A 264 -2.90 -32.21 -4.77
N LYS A 265 -2.59 -32.83 -3.62
CA LYS A 265 -2.26 -34.25 -3.55
C LYS A 265 -3.46 -35.14 -3.87
N GLU A 266 -4.65 -34.75 -3.42
CA GLU A 266 -5.90 -35.48 -3.68
C GLU A 266 -6.38 -35.33 -5.13
N ASN A 267 -5.97 -34.26 -5.83
CA ASN A 267 -6.37 -33.93 -7.20
C ASN A 267 -5.16 -33.50 -8.06
N PRO A 268 -4.24 -34.41 -8.40
CA PRO A 268 -2.98 -34.11 -9.09
C PRO A 268 -3.14 -33.66 -10.55
#